data_AF-A0A8N5I3V3-F1
#
_entry.id   AF-A0A8N5I3V3-F1
#
_cell.length_a   1.000
_cell.length_b   1.000
_cell.length_c   1.000
_cell.angle_alpha   90.00
_cell.angle_beta   90.00
_cell.angle_gamma   90.00
#
_symmetry.space_group_name_H-M   'P 1'
#
loop_
_entity.id
_entity.type
_entity.pdbx_description
1 polymer ?
#
loop_
_entity_poly.entity_id
_entity_poly.type
_entity_poly.pdbx_seq_one_letter_code
_entity_poly.pdbx_strand_id
1 'polypeptide(L)' 'MSIAASNTSMRVPAGFRNLLEGLAREVLREQPTDVVAFAAQYFQKLLESREVALTRWRGEPCWRTTVSPGLLPRT' A
#
# COMPACT_ATOMS: atom_id res chain seq x y z
N MET A 1 -5.85 19.92 -40.01
CA MET A 1 -4.56 19.24 -39.81
C MET A 1 -4.67 18.39 -38.55
N SER A 2 -4.54 17.07 -38.64
CA SER A 2 -4.63 16.14 -37.51
C SER A 2 -3.26 15.57 -37.19
N ILE A 3 -2.72 15.91 -36.02
CA ILE A 3 -1.52 15.25 -35.50
C ILE A 3 -1.93 13.84 -35.10
N ALA A 4 -1.28 12.84 -35.70
CA ALA A 4 -1.35 11.47 -35.22
C ALA A 4 -0.80 11.48 -33.80
N ALA A 5 -1.68 11.41 -32.80
CA ALA A 5 -1.28 11.07 -31.45
C ALA A 5 -0.68 9.66 -31.55
N SER A 6 0.65 9.61 -31.61
CA SER A 6 1.43 8.40 -31.35
C SER A 6 0.79 7.68 -30.18
N ASN A 7 0.59 6.37 -30.30
CA ASN A 7 -0.09 5.48 -29.37
C ASN A 7 0.40 5.67 -27.90
N THR A 8 -0.07 6.71 -27.23
CA THR A 8 0.16 6.96 -25.81
C THR A 8 -1.14 6.61 -25.11
N SER A 9 -1.37 5.31 -24.92
CA SER A 9 -2.42 4.83 -24.03
C SER A 9 -2.05 5.18 -22.58
N MET A 10 -2.08 6.48 -22.24
CA MET A 10 -2.02 6.98 -20.87
C MET A 10 -3.33 6.62 -20.18
N ARG A 11 -3.44 5.37 -19.77
CA ARG A 11 -4.55 4.87 -18.96
C ARG A 11 -4.25 5.19 -17.51
N VAL A 12 -5.26 5.70 -16.82
CA VAL A 12 -5.21 5.92 -15.38
C VAL A 12 -4.98 4.56 -14.71
N PRO A 13 -3.95 4.41 -13.86
CA PRO A 13 -3.71 3.17 -13.13
C PRO A 13 -4.92 2.76 -12.30
N ALA A 14 -5.17 1.45 -12.23
CA ALA A 14 -6.22 0.90 -11.39
C ALA A 14 -5.98 1.32 -9.92
N GLY A 15 -7.05 1.76 -9.24
CA GLY A 15 -6.98 2.21 -7.86
C GLY A 15 -6.59 3.67 -7.65
N PHE A 16 -6.08 4.39 -8.67
CA PHE A 16 -5.74 5.80 -8.54
C PHE A 16 -6.95 6.68 -8.17
N ARG A 17 -8.11 6.41 -8.79
CA ARG A 17 -9.37 7.08 -8.45
C ARG A 17 -9.73 6.90 -6.98
N ASN A 18 -9.54 5.70 -6.42
CA ASN A 18 -9.91 5.41 -5.03
C ASN A 18 -8.99 6.17 -4.06
N LEU A 19 -7.70 6.34 -4.40
CA LEU A 19 -6.77 7.15 -3.61
C LEU A 19 -7.19 8.63 -3.57
N LEU A 20 -7.55 9.18 -4.72
CA LEU A 20 -8.02 10.57 -4.81
C LEU A 20 -9.36 10.76 -4.10
N GLU A 21 -10.27 9.79 -4.20
CA GLU A 21 -11.54 9.83 -3.50
C GLU A 21 -11.36 9.80 -1.97
N GLY A 22 -10.43 8.97 -1.46
CA GLY A 22 -10.08 8.92 -0.04
C GLY A 22 -9.52 10.26 0.46
N LEU A 23 -8.58 10.84 -0.28
CA LEU A 23 -8.04 12.16 0.04
C LEU A 23 -9.12 13.24 0.03
N ALA A 24 -9.95 13.29 -1.02
CA ALA A 24 -10.99 14.30 -1.16
C ALA A 24 -12.02 14.23 -0.02
N ARG A 25 -12.40 13.01 0.42
CA ARG A 25 -13.29 12.82 1.57
C ARG A 25 -12.68 13.37 2.85
N GLU A 26 -11.40 13.12 3.12
CA GLU A 26 -10.77 13.62 4.34
C GLU A 26 -10.53 15.14 4.32
N VAL A 27 -10.22 15.71 3.16
CA VAL A 27 -10.14 17.19 2.99
C VAL A 27 -11.49 17.85 3.30
N LEU A 28 -12.60 17.27 2.84
CA LEU A 28 -13.93 17.80 3.12
C LEU A 28 -14.35 17.65 4.60
N ARG A 29 -13.77 16.70 5.33
CA ARG A 29 -14.04 16.48 6.76
C ARG A 29 -13.26 17.44 7.65
N GLU A 30 -11.97 17.60 7.39
CA GLU A 30 -11.09 18.43 8.23
C GLU A 30 -11.03 19.90 7.80
N GLN A 31 -11.43 20.22 6.57
CA GLN A 31 -11.33 21.56 5.95
C GLN A 31 -9.99 22.27 6.27
N PRO A 32 -8.85 21.67 5.93
CA PRO A 32 -7.54 22.23 6.23
C PRO A 32 -7.28 23.51 5.40
N THR A 33 -6.54 24.45 5.99
CA THR A 33 -6.10 25.68 5.30
C THR A 33 -5.07 25.39 4.20
N ASP A 34 -4.20 24.39 4.41
CA ASP A 34 -3.21 23.94 3.44
C ASP A 34 -3.49 22.50 2.99
N VAL A 35 -4.08 22.39 1.80
CA VAL A 35 -4.46 21.10 1.21
C VAL A 35 -3.25 20.27 0.80
N VAL A 36 -2.14 20.92 0.39
CA VAL A 36 -0.95 20.21 -0.12
C VAL A 36 -0.20 19.56 1.05
N ALA A 37 0.01 20.31 2.13
CA ALA A 37 0.61 19.77 3.35
C ALA A 37 -0.24 18.63 3.94
N PHE A 38 -1.57 18.82 3.98
CA PHE A 38 -2.50 17.79 4.44
C PHE A 38 -2.40 16.51 3.60
N ALA A 39 -2.38 16.63 2.26
CA ALA A 39 -2.28 15.49 1.36
C ALA A 39 -0.98 14.70 1.57
N ALA A 40 0.16 15.39 1.74
CA ALA A 40 1.43 14.75 2.03
C ALA A 40 1.36 13.93 3.33
N GLN A 41 0.83 14.52 4.40
CA GLN A 41 0.66 13.83 5.68
C GLN A 41 -0.33 12.66 5.60
N TYR A 42 -1.43 12.81 4.85
CA TYR A 42 -2.42 11.76 4.65
C TYR A 42 -1.82 10.54 3.94
N PHE A 43 -1.08 10.74 2.85
CA PHE A 43 -0.43 9.63 2.14
C PHE A 43 0.73 9.02 2.95
N GLN A 44 1.45 9.81 3.75
CA GLN A 44 2.45 9.29 4.68
C GLN A 44 1.84 8.28 5.66
N LYS A 45 0.71 8.64 6.29
CA LYS A 45 -0.02 7.74 7.20
C LYS A 45 -0.50 6.47 6.51
N LEU A 46 -0.98 6.57 5.27
CA LEU A 46 -1.38 5.41 4.48
C LEU A 46 -0.20 4.47 4.18
N LEU A 47 0.97 5.02 3.82
CA LEU A 47 2.17 4.23 3.59
C LEU A 47 2.65 3.53 4.87
N GLU A 48 2.66 4.23 6.00
CA GLU A 48 3.01 3.63 7.30
C GLU A 48 2.05 2.49 7.66
N SER A 49 0.73 2.68 7.47
CA SER A 49 -0.24 1.62 7.72
C SER A 49 -0.01 0.39 6.85
N ARG A 50 0.43 0.60 5.59
CA ARG A 50 0.77 -0.48 4.67
C ARG A 50 2.04 -1.20 5.11
N GLU A 51 3.09 -0.49 5.50
CA GLU A 51 4.34 -1.07 5.98
C GLU A 51 4.15 -1.80 7.32
N VAL A 52 3.33 -1.27 8.23
CA VAL A 52 2.94 -1.96 9.47
C VAL A 52 2.16 -3.23 9.17
N ALA A 53 1.21 -3.18 8.22
CA ALA A 53 0.51 -4.38 7.78
C ALA A 53 1.51 -5.39 7.19
N LEU A 54 2.42 -4.96 6.31
CA LEU A 54 3.40 -5.83 5.67
C LEU A 54 4.42 -6.42 6.64
N THR A 55 4.86 -5.68 7.65
CA THR A 55 5.76 -6.19 8.69
C THR A 55 5.06 -7.20 9.60
N ARG A 56 3.76 -7.01 9.88
CA ARG A 56 2.92 -8.02 10.54
C ARG A 56 2.77 -9.29 9.69
N TRP A 57 2.69 -9.18 8.36
CA TRP A 57 2.67 -10.33 7.44
C TRP A 57 4.06 -10.95 7.19
N ARG A 58 5.15 -10.22 7.44
CA ARG A 58 6.54 -10.75 7.44
C ARG A 58 6.94 -11.41 8.77
N GLY A 59 5.98 -11.68 9.66
CA GLY A 59 6.17 -12.58 10.80
C GLY A 59 5.93 -14.03 10.40
N GLU A 60 7.02 -14.80 10.29
CA GLU A 60 7.14 -16.25 10.06
C GLU A 60 6.83 -16.82 8.65
N PRO A 61 7.84 -17.41 7.96
CA PRO A 61 7.61 -18.25 6.79
C PRO A 61 6.88 -19.54 7.20
N CYS A 62 5.77 -19.87 6.54
CA CYS A 62 5.01 -21.10 6.80
C CYS A 62 5.80 -22.41 6.63
N TRP A 63 6.97 -22.37 5.98
CA TRP A 63 7.82 -23.53 5.74
C TRP A 63 8.81 -23.82 6.87
N ARG A 64 8.95 -22.96 7.88
CA ARG A 64 9.82 -23.24 9.05
C ARG A 64 9.09 -24.11 10.08
N THR A 65 8.54 -25.23 9.61
CA THR A 65 8.15 -26.35 10.47
C THR A 65 9.10 -27.49 10.12
N THR A 66 10.03 -27.80 11.04
CA THR A 66 10.71 -29.09 11.31
C THR A 66 12.17 -28.89 11.72
N VAL A 67 12.38 -28.48 12.98
CA VAL A 67 13.49 -29.03 13.76
C VAL A 67 12.94 -29.35 15.15
N SER A 68 12.28 -30.50 15.25
CA SER A 68 12.27 -31.30 16.47
C SER A 68 13.30 -32.41 16.27
N PRO A 69 14.53 -32.32 16.82
CA PRO A 69 15.42 -33.45 16.92
C PRO A 69 15.25 -33.99 18.34
N GLY A 70 14.19 -34.76 18.55
CA GLY A 70 13.81 -35.17 19.89
C GLY A 70 12.92 -36.39 19.94
N LEU A 71 13.18 -37.38 19.09
CA LEU A 71 13.00 -38.81 19.40
C LEU A 71 13.47 -39.63 18.21
N LEU A 72 14.52 -40.42 18.37
CA LEU A 72 14.47 -41.85 18.05
C LEU A 72 15.53 -42.57 18.92
N PRO A 73 15.17 -43.66 19.60
CA PRO A 73 16.05 -44.44 20.45
C PRO A 73 16.98 -45.33 19.62
N ARG A 74 18.19 -45.59 20.13
CA ARG A 74 19.03 -46.70 19.71
C ARG A 74 19.38 -47.53 20.95
N THR A 75 19.28 -48.84 20.76
CA THR A 75 19.36 -49.99 21.68
C THR A 75 18.12 -50.25 22.51
#